data_AF-A0AAV3JEB5-F1
#
_entry.id   AF-A0AAV3JEB5-F1
#
_cell.length_a   1.000
_cell.length_b   1.000
_cell.length_c   1.000
_cell.angle_alpha   90.00
_cell.angle_beta   90.00
_cell.angle_gamma   90.00
#
_symmetry.space_group_name_H-M   'P 1'
#
loop_
_entity.id
_entity.type
_entity.pdbx_description
1 polymer ?
#
loop_
_entity_poly.entity_id
_entity_poly.type
_entity_poly.pdbx_seq_one_letter_code
_entity_poly.pdbx_strand_id
1 'polypeptide(L)'
;MKENQQRTPSNKVGSAICVLFLVCNVSTFSQTVPGEPKDSKEKFPSDRELIETGKLESIRKKTYLGLKGIRVSLLNFGKKQDLDKLAADYGQAETFYIKAEYGKAVTAFEDIFKTIVSLEDTIRKDYESKTIQLGQELIPIIVSIRLDEKSKNRSILPVLEKYYTRFGETSRTSSKELEKGERTSALYYQKQSLLSLYQAKILLGRTGDSGLSFSDKISKNKILDSDYLKPEEVIYWDDAQGHLNTEAEEERKKDRAKTLRWYELKTGIFSEKSQKRNEAKN
;
A
#
# COMPACT_ATOMS: atom_id res chain seq x y z
N MET A 1 -44.02 -9.07 -34.97
CA MET A 1 -43.20 -9.20 -36.19
C MET A 1 -42.49 -7.89 -36.45
N LYS A 2 -41.15 -7.98 -36.58
CA LYS A 2 -40.19 -7.12 -37.30
C LYS A 2 -39.92 -5.68 -36.84
N GLU A 3 -38.72 -5.52 -36.27
CA GLU A 3 -37.67 -4.51 -36.57
C GLU A 3 -37.93 -3.58 -37.77
N ASN A 4 -37.55 -2.31 -37.68
CA ASN A 4 -36.18 -1.92 -38.07
C ASN A 4 -35.81 -0.46 -37.76
N GLN A 5 -34.50 -0.30 -37.56
CA GLN A 5 -33.73 0.93 -37.38
C GLN A 5 -33.55 1.74 -38.68
N GLN A 6 -33.36 3.06 -38.54
CA GLN A 6 -32.46 3.91 -39.35
C GLN A 6 -32.34 5.28 -38.65
N ARG A 7 -31.23 5.70 -38.00
CA ARG A 7 -29.92 6.18 -38.51
C ARG A 7 -30.08 7.22 -39.62
N THR A 8 -29.73 8.51 -39.43
CA THR A 8 -28.38 9.15 -39.49
C THR A 8 -28.57 10.69 -39.65
N PRO A 9 -27.55 11.56 -39.88
CA PRO A 9 -26.23 11.80 -39.23
C PRO A 9 -25.92 13.32 -39.00
N SER A 10 -24.79 13.65 -38.34
CA SER A 10 -23.89 14.82 -38.59
C SER A 10 -23.26 15.33 -37.26
N ASN A 11 -22.00 15.04 -36.93
CA ASN A 11 -20.75 15.75 -37.34
C ASN A 11 -20.68 17.18 -36.78
N LYS A 12 -19.63 17.72 -36.14
CA LYS A 12 -18.22 17.41 -35.79
C LYS A 12 -17.91 18.30 -34.55
N VAL A 13 -17.00 18.02 -33.63
CA VAL A 13 -15.54 18.25 -33.68
C VAL A 13 -15.04 17.87 -32.27
N GLY A 14 -13.93 17.13 -32.16
CA GLY A 14 -13.19 17.06 -30.89
C GLY A 14 -12.80 15.65 -30.42
N SER A 15 -12.27 14.81 -31.29
CA SER A 15 -11.33 13.75 -30.88
C SER A 15 -10.63 13.21 -32.12
N ALA A 16 -9.58 13.90 -32.52
CA ALA A 16 -8.56 13.35 -33.38
C ALA A 16 -7.27 13.32 -32.58
N ILE A 17 -6.50 12.26 -32.81
CA ILE A 17 -5.15 11.94 -32.31
C ILE A 17 -5.16 10.76 -31.32
N CYS A 18 -4.31 9.78 -31.65
CA CYS A 18 -3.94 8.57 -30.91
C CYS A 18 -4.66 7.24 -31.21
N VAL A 19 -4.94 6.96 -32.49
CA VAL A 19 -4.81 5.57 -32.99
C VAL A 19 -4.13 5.60 -34.35
N LEU A 20 -2.81 5.47 -34.36
CA LEU A 20 -2.05 5.11 -35.56
C LEU A 20 -0.77 4.38 -35.13
N PHE A 21 -0.54 3.27 -35.82
CA PHE A 21 0.63 2.37 -35.81
C PHE A 21 0.62 1.18 -34.85
N LEU A 22 -0.34 0.28 -35.11
CA LEU A 22 -0.20 -1.17 -34.92
C LEU A 22 -0.01 -1.81 -36.31
N VAL A 23 1.18 -1.70 -36.91
CA VAL A 23 1.56 -2.47 -38.11
C VAL A 23 3.06 -2.76 -38.09
N CYS A 24 3.37 -4.06 -38.06
CA CYS A 24 4.54 -4.78 -38.57
C CYS A 24 5.96 -4.29 -38.23
N ASN A 25 6.73 -5.17 -37.55
CA ASN A 25 8.11 -5.41 -37.94
C ASN A 25 8.32 -6.91 -38.15
N VAL A 26 8.18 -7.31 -39.41
CA VAL A 26 8.78 -8.53 -39.95
C VAL A 26 10.08 -8.09 -40.63
N SER A 27 11.19 -8.68 -40.20
CA SER A 27 12.48 -8.74 -40.89
C SER A 27 13.18 -7.44 -41.34
N THR A 28 14.37 -7.18 -40.81
CA THR A 28 15.56 -7.03 -41.66
C THR A 28 16.80 -7.58 -40.96
N PHE A 29 17.43 -8.51 -41.66
CA PHE A 29 18.77 -9.03 -41.45
C PHE A 29 19.77 -7.88 -41.67
N SER A 30 20.74 -7.68 -40.78
CA SER A 30 21.88 -6.80 -41.06
C SER A 30 23.16 -7.59 -40.97
N GLN A 31 23.91 -7.58 -42.08
CA GLN A 31 25.18 -8.26 -42.25
C GLN A 31 26.27 -7.57 -41.44
N THR A 32 27.04 -8.36 -40.69
CA THR A 32 28.27 -7.94 -40.01
C THR A 32 29.38 -7.63 -41.02
N VAL A 33 30.01 -6.46 -40.92
CA VAL A 33 31.35 -6.20 -41.48
C VAL A 33 32.35 -6.16 -40.32
N PRO A 34 33.43 -6.98 -40.32
CA PRO A 34 34.44 -6.97 -39.27
C PRO A 34 35.63 -6.05 -39.62
N GLY A 35 36.08 -5.24 -38.65
CA GLY A 35 37.35 -4.51 -38.75
C GLY A 35 37.55 -3.35 -37.76
N GLU A 36 38.05 -3.69 -36.55
CA GLU A 36 38.91 -2.93 -35.60
C GLU A 36 38.56 -1.50 -35.10
N PRO A 37 39.19 -1.00 -33.98
CA PRO A 37 39.78 -1.66 -32.81
C PRO A 37 39.11 -1.23 -31.48
N LYS A 38 39.47 -1.92 -30.39
CA LYS A 38 38.98 -1.70 -29.02
C LYS A 38 39.45 -0.36 -28.44
N ASP A 39 38.51 0.54 -28.20
CA ASP A 39 38.56 1.47 -27.08
C ASP A 39 37.51 1.05 -26.06
N SER A 40 37.96 0.68 -24.86
CA SER A 40 37.10 0.33 -23.74
C SER A 40 36.47 1.58 -23.13
N LYS A 41 35.49 2.15 -23.83
CA LYS A 41 34.43 2.95 -23.20
C LYS A 41 33.28 2.00 -22.91
N GLU A 42 32.75 2.03 -21.70
CA GLU A 42 31.46 1.40 -21.38
C GLU A 42 30.48 1.71 -22.52
N LYS A 43 30.03 0.68 -23.24
CA LYS A 43 29.08 0.83 -24.33
C LYS A 43 27.73 1.14 -23.71
N PHE A 44 27.48 2.41 -23.41
CA PHE A 44 26.13 2.88 -23.19
C PHE A 44 25.34 2.65 -24.49
N PRO A 45 24.11 2.08 -24.43
CA PRO A 45 23.22 2.08 -25.59
C PRO A 45 23.09 3.51 -26.10
N SER A 46 23.03 3.71 -27.42
CA SER A 46 23.04 5.08 -27.94
C SER A 46 21.86 5.87 -27.36
N ASP A 47 22.08 7.11 -26.97
CA ASP A 47 21.04 7.97 -26.39
C ASP A 47 19.78 8.04 -27.28
N ARG A 48 19.96 7.92 -28.61
CA ARG A 48 18.88 7.83 -29.60
C ARG A 48 18.05 6.56 -29.46
N GLU A 49 18.69 5.41 -29.26
CA GLU A 49 18.03 4.12 -29.06
C GLU A 49 17.23 4.10 -27.75
N LEU A 50 17.75 4.70 -26.68
CA LEU A 50 17.06 4.77 -25.39
C LEU A 50 15.76 5.57 -25.45
N ILE A 51 15.75 6.65 -26.24
CA ILE A 51 14.57 7.49 -26.50
C ILE A 51 13.60 6.76 -27.45
N GLU A 52 14.10 6.22 -28.56
CA GLU A 52 13.26 5.53 -29.56
C GLU A 52 12.59 4.27 -29.00
N THR A 53 13.23 3.59 -28.05
CA THR A 53 12.67 2.41 -27.35
C THR A 53 11.77 2.77 -26.16
N GLY A 54 11.77 4.03 -25.69
CA GLY A 54 11.05 4.46 -24.49
C GLY A 54 11.52 3.79 -23.19
N LYS A 55 12.69 3.14 -23.22
CA LYS A 55 13.23 2.38 -22.08
C LYS A 55 13.51 3.29 -20.89
N LEU A 56 14.07 4.47 -21.15
CA LEU A 56 14.42 5.47 -20.14
C LEU A 56 13.18 5.98 -19.39
N GLU A 57 12.15 6.40 -20.13
CA GLU A 57 10.88 6.86 -19.55
C GLU A 57 10.20 5.75 -18.75
N SER A 58 10.25 4.52 -19.26
CA SER A 58 9.69 3.34 -18.59
C SER A 58 10.38 3.08 -17.24
N ILE A 59 11.72 2.98 -17.21
CA ILE A 59 12.44 2.70 -15.96
C ILE A 59 12.33 3.87 -14.97
N ARG A 60 12.38 5.11 -15.45
CA ARG A 60 12.17 6.30 -14.62
C ARG A 60 10.80 6.28 -13.93
N LYS A 61 9.74 5.97 -14.69
CA LYS A 61 8.38 5.84 -14.16
C LYS A 61 8.26 4.70 -13.15
N LYS A 62 8.82 3.53 -13.44
CA LYS A 62 8.81 2.36 -12.53
C LYS A 62 9.54 2.69 -11.22
N THR A 63 10.69 3.34 -11.31
CA THR A 63 11.49 3.77 -10.14
C THR A 63 10.69 4.73 -9.26
N TYR A 64 10.05 5.75 -9.86
CA TYR A 64 9.21 6.69 -9.12
C TYR A 64 8.04 5.99 -8.40
N LEU A 65 7.30 5.13 -9.12
CA LEU A 65 6.15 4.43 -8.56
C LEU A 65 6.56 3.47 -7.44
N GLY A 66 7.65 2.72 -7.62
CA GLY A 66 8.18 1.82 -6.60
C GLY A 66 8.64 2.59 -5.35
N LEU A 67 9.38 3.69 -5.52
CA LEU A 67 9.80 4.55 -4.40
C LEU A 67 8.60 5.11 -3.63
N LYS A 68 7.59 5.61 -4.36
CA LYS A 68 6.33 6.06 -3.77
C LYS A 68 5.62 4.94 -3.01
N GLY A 69 5.63 3.72 -3.55
CA GLY A 69 4.98 2.54 -2.98
C GLY A 69 5.59 2.08 -1.65
N ILE A 70 6.91 2.18 -1.49
CA ILE A 70 7.61 1.75 -0.27
C ILE A 70 7.82 2.87 0.75
N ARG A 71 7.65 4.14 0.36
CA ARG A 71 7.94 5.32 1.21
C ARG A 71 7.35 5.23 2.61
N VAL A 72 6.05 4.96 2.70
CA VAL A 72 5.33 4.93 4.00
C VAL A 72 5.86 3.79 4.88
N SER A 73 6.13 2.63 4.28
CA SER A 73 6.66 1.48 5.01
C SER A 73 8.06 1.73 5.53
N LEU A 74 8.94 2.31 4.72
CA LEU A 74 10.27 2.63 5.18
C LEU A 74 10.22 3.60 6.37
N LEU A 75 9.34 4.61 6.33
CA LEU A 75 9.19 5.56 7.43
C LEU A 75 8.62 4.91 8.69
N ASN A 76 7.56 4.13 8.55
CA ASN A 76 6.93 3.44 9.69
C ASN A 76 7.90 2.47 10.37
N PHE A 77 8.69 1.71 9.60
CA PHE A 77 9.60 0.71 10.13
C PHE A 77 11.03 1.24 10.39
N GLY A 78 11.18 2.54 10.59
CA GLY A 78 12.45 3.15 11.02
C GLY A 78 13.58 3.14 10.00
N LYS A 79 13.27 2.88 8.72
CA LYS A 79 14.21 2.84 7.58
C LYS A 79 14.32 4.19 6.87
N LYS A 80 14.28 5.29 7.64
CA LYS A 80 14.39 6.65 7.08
C LYS A 80 15.70 6.85 6.31
N GLN A 81 16.81 6.31 6.80
CA GLN A 81 18.12 6.42 6.13
C GLN A 81 18.12 5.77 4.75
N ASP A 82 17.47 4.61 4.60
CA ASP A 82 17.32 3.93 3.30
C ASP A 82 16.48 4.78 2.34
N LEU A 83 15.40 5.40 2.83
CA LEU A 83 14.57 6.30 2.05
C LEU A 83 15.32 7.56 1.62
N ASP A 84 16.05 8.20 2.54
CA ASP A 84 16.82 9.42 2.26
C ASP A 84 17.91 9.14 1.21
N LYS A 85 18.57 7.98 1.30
CA LYS A 85 19.53 7.53 0.27
C LYS A 85 18.86 7.33 -1.09
N LEU A 86 17.75 6.57 -1.15
CA LEU A 86 17.02 6.35 -2.40
C LEU A 86 16.52 7.65 -3.02
N ALA A 87 16.09 8.62 -2.21
CA ALA A 87 15.67 9.93 -2.68
C ALA A 87 16.85 10.75 -3.24
N ALA A 88 18.02 10.70 -2.59
CA ALA A 88 19.23 11.35 -3.08
C ALA A 88 19.72 10.72 -4.41
N ASP A 89 19.78 9.39 -4.47
CA ASP A 89 20.17 8.64 -5.66
C ASP A 89 19.21 8.93 -6.82
N TYR A 90 17.90 8.97 -6.54
CA TYR A 90 16.88 9.36 -7.53
C TYR A 90 17.06 10.80 -8.02
N GLY A 91 17.35 11.76 -7.13
CA GLY A 91 17.64 13.15 -7.51
C GLY A 91 18.89 13.28 -8.39
N GLN A 92 19.91 12.45 -8.15
CA GLN A 92 21.09 12.38 -9.01
C GLN A 92 20.74 11.80 -10.39
N ALA A 93 19.94 10.74 -10.46
CA ALA A 93 19.47 10.15 -11.71
C ALA A 93 18.64 11.15 -12.55
N GLU A 94 17.74 11.91 -11.90
CA GLU A 94 17.00 13.01 -12.55
C GLU A 94 17.94 14.11 -13.06
N THR A 95 19.03 14.41 -12.34
CA THR A 95 20.03 15.39 -12.80
C THR A 95 20.71 14.92 -14.09
N PHE A 96 21.09 13.64 -14.19
CA PHE A 96 21.63 13.09 -15.44
C PHE A 96 20.60 13.16 -16.57
N TYR A 97 19.33 12.84 -16.28
CA TYR A 97 18.24 12.95 -17.25
C TYR A 97 18.09 14.37 -17.80
N ILE A 98 18.04 15.39 -16.92
CA ILE A 98 17.89 16.80 -17.31
C ILE A 98 19.09 17.32 -18.11
N LYS A 99 20.30 16.82 -17.80
CA LYS A 99 21.53 17.16 -18.54
C LYS A 99 21.68 16.43 -19.88
N ALA A 100 20.68 15.63 -20.28
CA ALA A 100 20.72 14.76 -21.45
C ALA A 100 21.86 13.73 -21.42
N GLU A 101 22.32 13.35 -20.22
CA GLU A 101 23.27 12.24 -20.02
C GLU A 101 22.50 10.92 -19.90
N TYR A 102 21.74 10.56 -20.95
CA TYR A 102 20.70 9.52 -20.88
C TYR A 102 21.23 8.12 -20.59
N GLY A 103 22.38 7.73 -21.17
CA GLY A 103 23.06 6.49 -20.80
C GLY A 103 23.31 6.35 -19.29
N LYS A 104 23.79 7.42 -18.64
CA LYS A 104 24.02 7.44 -17.18
C LYS A 104 22.71 7.45 -16.40
N ALA A 105 21.72 8.20 -16.88
CA ALA A 105 20.40 8.26 -16.25
C ALA A 105 19.72 6.89 -16.21
N VAL A 106 19.74 6.15 -17.34
CA VAL A 106 19.17 4.78 -17.40
C VAL A 106 19.83 3.86 -16.40
N THR A 107 21.17 3.79 -16.38
CA THR A 107 21.90 2.93 -15.43
C THR A 107 21.56 3.29 -13.99
N ALA A 108 21.56 4.59 -13.65
CA ALA A 108 21.22 5.04 -12.31
C ALA A 108 19.78 4.64 -11.91
N PHE A 109 18.78 4.87 -12.77
CA PHE A 109 17.40 4.45 -12.49
C PHE A 109 17.26 2.93 -12.37
N GLU A 110 17.95 2.15 -13.21
CA GLU A 110 17.94 0.68 -13.12
C GLU A 110 18.50 0.19 -11.77
N ASP A 111 19.59 0.77 -11.28
CA ASP A 111 20.20 0.37 -10.01
C ASP A 111 19.35 0.76 -8.80
N ILE A 112 18.72 1.95 -8.83
CA ILE A 112 17.73 2.35 -7.83
C ILE A 112 16.55 1.37 -7.87
N PHE A 113 16.04 1.05 -9.06
CA PHE A 113 14.90 0.15 -9.21
C PHE A 113 15.19 -1.26 -8.70
N LYS A 114 16.38 -1.81 -8.93
CA LYS A 114 16.82 -3.11 -8.35
C LYS A 114 16.79 -3.06 -6.82
N THR A 115 17.26 -1.96 -6.23
CA THR A 115 17.25 -1.76 -4.77
C THR A 115 15.83 -1.71 -4.23
N ILE A 116 14.95 -0.92 -4.88
CA ILE A 116 13.51 -0.85 -4.55
C ILE A 116 12.86 -2.23 -4.61
N VAL A 117 13.09 -2.98 -5.68
CA VAL A 117 12.56 -4.35 -5.85
C VAL A 117 12.96 -5.28 -4.71
N SER A 118 14.21 -5.19 -4.23
CA SER A 118 14.67 -5.97 -3.08
C SER A 118 13.97 -5.58 -1.77
N LEU A 119 13.72 -4.28 -1.58
CA LEU A 119 12.99 -3.79 -0.41
C LEU A 119 11.52 -4.19 -0.47
N GLU A 120 10.88 -4.08 -1.63
CA GLU A 120 9.49 -4.52 -1.84
C GLU A 120 9.31 -5.99 -1.46
N ASP A 121 10.21 -6.88 -1.89
CA ASP A 121 10.12 -8.30 -1.55
C ASP A 121 10.35 -8.56 -0.06
N THR A 122 11.28 -7.83 0.57
CA THR A 122 11.54 -7.92 2.01
C THR A 122 10.31 -7.52 2.81
N ILE A 123 9.70 -6.37 2.49
CA ILE A 123 8.49 -5.88 3.15
C ILE A 123 7.34 -6.85 2.89
N ARG A 124 7.15 -7.30 1.64
CA ARG A 124 6.07 -8.22 1.26
C ARG A 124 6.15 -9.52 2.07
N LYS A 125 7.34 -10.12 2.22
CA LYS A 125 7.55 -11.34 3.00
C LYS A 125 7.22 -11.15 4.48
N ASP A 126 7.56 -10.00 5.06
CA ASP A 126 7.16 -9.69 6.44
C ASP A 126 5.63 -9.63 6.57
N TYR A 127 4.95 -8.91 5.67
CA TYR A 127 3.49 -8.85 5.64
C TYR A 127 2.85 -10.23 5.42
N GLU A 128 3.42 -11.07 4.56
CA GLU A 128 3.00 -12.45 4.35
C GLU A 128 3.10 -13.28 5.64
N SER A 129 4.22 -13.16 6.37
CA SER A 129 4.40 -13.82 7.67
C SER A 129 3.33 -13.38 8.68
N LYS A 130 3.10 -12.07 8.83
CA LYS A 130 2.06 -11.52 9.73
C LYS A 130 0.65 -11.98 9.33
N THR A 131 0.39 -12.04 8.04
CA THR A 131 -0.89 -12.49 7.49
C THR A 131 -1.14 -13.96 7.81
N ILE A 132 -0.13 -14.82 7.65
CA ILE A 132 -0.23 -16.24 7.99
C ILE A 132 -0.47 -16.41 9.49
N GLN A 133 0.31 -15.73 10.34
CA GLN A 133 0.16 -15.79 11.80
C GLN A 133 -1.24 -15.37 12.25
N LEU A 134 -1.73 -14.24 11.76
CA LEU A 134 -3.05 -13.74 12.10
C LEU A 134 -4.17 -14.61 11.52
N GLY A 135 -3.98 -15.18 10.34
CA GLY A 135 -4.90 -16.16 9.76
C GLY A 135 -5.04 -17.39 10.66
N GLN A 136 -3.92 -17.93 11.14
CA GLN A 136 -3.91 -19.07 12.08
C GLN A 136 -4.57 -18.74 13.42
N GLU A 137 -4.46 -17.50 13.91
CA GLU A 137 -5.17 -17.01 15.10
C GLU A 137 -6.70 -16.97 14.88
N LEU A 138 -7.15 -16.46 13.74
CA LEU A 138 -8.57 -16.16 13.50
C LEU A 138 -9.39 -17.35 12.99
N ILE A 139 -8.78 -18.26 12.22
CA ILE A 139 -9.50 -19.41 11.62
C ILE A 139 -10.25 -20.25 12.66
N PRO A 140 -9.62 -20.71 13.77
CA PRO A 140 -10.31 -21.52 14.77
C PRO A 140 -11.49 -20.79 15.41
N ILE A 141 -11.38 -19.47 15.59
CA ILE A 141 -12.44 -18.64 16.16
C ILE A 141 -13.64 -18.56 15.20
N ILE A 142 -13.39 -18.28 13.92
CA ILE A 142 -14.46 -18.21 12.90
C ILE A 142 -15.16 -19.57 12.75
N VAL A 143 -14.40 -20.67 12.73
CA VAL A 143 -14.96 -22.03 12.67
C VAL A 143 -15.80 -22.33 13.91
N SER A 144 -15.33 -21.98 15.11
CA SER A 144 -16.09 -22.14 16.35
C SER A 144 -17.43 -21.39 16.31
N ILE A 145 -17.45 -20.14 15.85
CA ILE A 145 -18.69 -19.34 15.70
C ILE A 145 -19.63 -19.97 14.65
N ARG A 146 -19.07 -20.59 13.61
CA ARG A 146 -19.85 -21.30 12.58
C ARG A 146 -20.51 -22.57 13.14
N LEU A 147 -19.85 -23.29 14.04
CA LEU A 147 -20.38 -24.52 14.62
C LEU A 147 -21.32 -24.27 15.80
N ASP A 148 -21.14 -23.17 16.54
CA ASP A 148 -22.00 -22.81 17.67
C ASP A 148 -23.16 -21.88 17.24
N GLU A 149 -24.34 -22.46 17.07
CA GLU A 149 -25.57 -21.72 16.72
C GLU A 149 -26.00 -20.72 17.79
N LYS A 150 -25.59 -20.91 19.05
CA LYS A 150 -25.92 -20.03 20.17
C LYS A 150 -24.86 -18.95 20.41
N SER A 151 -23.82 -18.91 19.59
CA SER A 151 -22.73 -17.95 19.73
C SER A 151 -23.26 -16.51 19.66
N LYS A 152 -22.87 -15.68 20.63
CA LYS A 152 -23.16 -14.23 20.60
C LYS A 152 -22.60 -13.53 19.35
N ASN A 153 -21.58 -14.12 18.72
CA ASN A 153 -20.93 -13.60 17.52
C ASN A 153 -21.58 -14.13 16.23
N ARG A 154 -22.66 -14.91 16.30
CA ARG A 154 -23.33 -15.46 15.12
C ARG A 154 -23.84 -14.38 14.17
N SER A 155 -24.29 -13.25 14.71
CA SER A 155 -24.79 -12.10 13.95
C SER A 155 -23.71 -11.45 13.06
N ILE A 156 -22.44 -11.52 13.47
CA ILE A 156 -21.31 -10.95 12.72
C ILE A 156 -20.62 -11.95 11.80
N LEU A 157 -20.98 -13.24 11.87
CA LEU A 157 -20.35 -14.31 11.09
C LEU A 157 -20.32 -14.02 9.58
N PRO A 158 -21.40 -13.53 8.92
CA PRO A 158 -21.35 -13.22 7.49
C PRO A 158 -20.31 -12.15 7.13
N VAL A 159 -20.09 -11.19 8.03
CA VAL A 159 -19.09 -10.13 7.83
C VAL A 159 -17.67 -10.66 8.06
N LEU A 160 -17.48 -11.53 9.07
CA LEU A 160 -16.20 -12.22 9.29
C LEU A 160 -15.81 -13.09 8.09
N GLU A 161 -16.76 -13.86 7.56
CA GLU A 161 -16.54 -14.70 6.38
C GLU A 161 -16.21 -13.88 5.14
N LYS A 162 -16.84 -12.70 4.98
CA LYS A 162 -16.48 -11.75 3.92
C LYS A 162 -15.04 -11.28 4.04
N TYR A 163 -14.59 -10.88 5.23
CA TYR A 163 -13.20 -10.46 5.45
C TYR A 163 -12.22 -11.62 5.21
N TYR A 164 -12.55 -12.82 5.67
CA TYR A 164 -11.73 -14.01 5.46
C TYR A 164 -11.61 -14.38 3.97
N THR A 165 -12.73 -14.32 3.23
CA THR A 165 -12.74 -14.57 1.78
C THR A 165 -11.89 -13.53 1.06
N ARG A 166 -12.08 -12.25 1.39
CA ARG A 166 -11.29 -11.15 0.83
C ARG A 166 -9.80 -11.34 1.10
N PHE A 167 -9.41 -11.67 2.33
CA PHE A 167 -8.03 -12.01 2.68
C PHE A 167 -7.46 -13.08 1.72
N GLY A 168 -8.15 -14.21 1.58
CA GLY A 168 -7.69 -15.31 0.72
C GLY A 168 -7.57 -14.93 -0.77
N GLU A 169 -8.55 -14.19 -1.30
CA GLU A 169 -8.53 -13.69 -2.69
C GLU A 169 -7.38 -12.71 -2.93
N THR A 170 -7.17 -11.79 -1.98
CA THR A 170 -6.15 -10.75 -2.09
C THR A 170 -4.75 -11.37 -1.96
N SER A 171 -4.56 -12.35 -1.07
CA SER A 171 -3.32 -13.11 -0.96
C SER A 171 -2.99 -13.88 -2.24
N ARG A 172 -3.98 -14.53 -2.88
CA ARG A 172 -3.78 -15.21 -4.17
C ARG A 172 -3.45 -14.22 -5.29
N THR A 173 -4.05 -13.04 -5.26
CA THR A 173 -3.76 -11.97 -6.22
C THR A 173 -2.33 -11.47 -6.06
N SER A 174 -1.84 -11.30 -4.83
CA SER A 174 -0.43 -11.00 -4.52
C SER A 174 0.52 -12.02 -5.17
N SER A 175 0.25 -13.32 -5.02
CA SER A 175 1.07 -14.38 -5.66
C SER A 175 1.06 -14.29 -7.19
N LYS A 176 -0.11 -14.05 -7.80
CA LYS A 176 -0.23 -13.90 -9.27
C LYS A 176 0.54 -12.68 -9.81
N GLU A 177 0.52 -11.56 -9.10
CA GLU A 177 1.30 -10.38 -9.49
C GLU A 177 2.80 -10.62 -9.35
N LEU A 178 3.21 -11.38 -8.32
CA LEU A 178 4.60 -11.79 -8.15
C LEU A 178 5.09 -12.69 -9.29
N GLU A 179 4.25 -13.64 -9.75
CA GLU A 179 4.54 -14.51 -10.91
C GLU A 179 4.70 -13.71 -12.21
N LYS A 180 3.96 -12.59 -12.37
CA LYS A 180 4.12 -11.66 -13.49
C LYS A 180 5.37 -10.77 -13.38
N GLY A 181 6.05 -10.78 -12.24
CA GLY A 181 7.18 -9.89 -11.94
C GLY A 181 6.78 -8.50 -11.43
N GLU A 182 5.49 -8.25 -11.20
CA GLU A 182 4.93 -6.96 -10.75
C GLU A 182 4.98 -6.86 -9.21
N ARG A 183 6.20 -6.66 -8.69
CA ARG A 183 6.49 -6.70 -7.24
C ARG A 183 5.79 -5.61 -6.44
N THR A 184 5.69 -4.39 -6.96
CA THR A 184 4.95 -3.29 -6.32
C THR A 184 3.48 -3.66 -6.11
N SER A 185 2.86 -4.23 -7.14
CA SER A 185 1.47 -4.70 -7.08
C SER A 185 1.31 -5.86 -6.11
N ALA A 186 2.24 -6.82 -6.12
CA ALA A 186 2.26 -7.92 -5.16
C ALA A 186 2.32 -7.43 -3.71
N LEU A 187 3.21 -6.47 -3.41
CA LEU A 187 3.27 -5.85 -2.08
C LEU A 187 1.95 -5.18 -1.70
N TYR A 188 1.35 -4.39 -2.60
CA TYR A 188 0.06 -3.75 -2.35
C TYR A 188 -1.02 -4.76 -1.95
N TYR A 189 -1.18 -5.84 -2.73
CA TYR A 189 -2.18 -6.87 -2.43
C TYR A 189 -1.85 -7.62 -1.13
N GLN A 190 -0.58 -7.83 -0.81
CA GLN A 190 -0.20 -8.44 0.46
C GLN A 190 -0.58 -7.56 1.66
N LYS A 191 -0.43 -6.24 1.57
CA LYS A 191 -0.90 -5.31 2.61
C LYS A 191 -2.41 -5.35 2.78
N GLN A 192 -3.16 -5.37 1.67
CA GLN A 192 -4.62 -5.46 1.67
C GLN A 192 -5.14 -6.80 2.24
N SER A 193 -4.37 -7.86 2.02
CA SER A 193 -4.60 -9.19 2.61
C SER A 193 -4.55 -9.12 4.14
N LEU A 194 -3.48 -8.55 4.71
CA LEU A 194 -3.33 -8.34 6.15
C LEU A 194 -4.42 -7.41 6.72
N LEU A 195 -4.72 -6.31 6.02
CA LEU A 195 -5.74 -5.35 6.42
C LEU A 195 -7.11 -6.01 6.61
N SER A 196 -7.48 -6.92 5.71
CA SER A 196 -8.75 -7.66 5.80
C SER A 196 -8.81 -8.53 7.07
N LEU A 197 -7.70 -9.14 7.48
CA LEU A 197 -7.64 -9.92 8.71
C LEU A 197 -7.69 -9.02 9.96
N TYR A 198 -7.04 -7.86 9.96
CA TYR A 198 -7.18 -6.91 11.06
C TYR A 198 -8.62 -6.40 11.19
N GLN A 199 -9.33 -6.16 10.09
CA GLN A 199 -10.75 -5.82 10.12
C GLN A 199 -11.59 -6.92 10.79
N ALA A 200 -11.30 -8.19 10.52
CA ALA A 200 -11.95 -9.31 11.20
C ALA A 200 -11.63 -9.35 12.70
N LYS A 201 -10.35 -9.15 13.09
CA LYS A 201 -9.92 -9.10 14.50
C LYS A 201 -10.60 -7.96 15.27
N ILE A 202 -10.65 -6.76 14.69
CA ILE A 202 -11.33 -5.60 15.25
C ILE A 202 -12.82 -5.89 15.44
N LEU A 203 -13.48 -6.47 14.43
CA LEU A 203 -14.90 -6.80 14.51
C LEU A 203 -15.22 -7.80 15.63
N LEU A 204 -14.37 -8.82 15.80
CA LEU A 204 -14.48 -9.80 16.90
C LEU A 204 -14.33 -9.11 18.26
N GLY A 205 -13.29 -8.29 18.42
CA GLY A 205 -13.04 -7.55 19.66
C GLY A 205 -14.20 -6.62 20.02
N ARG A 206 -14.67 -5.81 19.06
CA ARG A 206 -15.77 -4.86 19.24
C ARG A 206 -17.08 -5.54 19.62
N THR A 207 -17.34 -6.72 19.07
CA THR A 207 -18.53 -7.51 19.38
C THR A 207 -18.41 -8.17 20.75
N GLY A 208 -17.20 -8.59 21.13
CA GLY A 208 -16.87 -9.04 22.48
C GLY A 208 -17.24 -8.02 23.55
N ASP A 209 -16.99 -6.74 23.27
CA ASP A 209 -17.24 -5.59 24.14
C ASP A 209 -18.60 -4.90 23.90
N SER A 210 -19.49 -5.49 23.10
CA SER A 210 -20.79 -4.89 22.77
C SER A 210 -21.69 -4.66 23.99
N GLY A 211 -21.58 -5.51 25.02
CA GLY A 211 -22.33 -5.37 26.28
C GLY A 211 -21.71 -4.39 27.28
N LEU A 212 -20.54 -3.82 27.02
CA LEU A 212 -19.92 -2.84 27.91
C LEU A 212 -20.61 -1.47 27.79
N SER A 213 -20.81 -0.82 28.93
CA SER A 213 -21.24 0.58 28.94
C SER A 213 -20.16 1.46 28.30
N PHE A 214 -20.55 2.65 27.85
CA PHE A 214 -19.59 3.57 27.25
C PHE A 214 -18.50 4.03 28.24
N SER A 215 -18.87 4.20 29.52
CA SER A 215 -17.91 4.48 30.60
C SER A 215 -16.88 3.36 30.74
N ASP A 216 -17.34 2.10 30.70
CA ASP A 216 -16.43 0.94 30.77
C ASP A 216 -15.49 0.89 29.57
N LYS A 217 -16.00 1.18 28.37
CA LYS A 217 -15.19 1.27 27.15
C LYS A 217 -14.12 2.35 27.26
N ILE A 218 -14.44 3.52 27.82
CA ILE A 218 -13.44 4.56 28.10
C ILE A 218 -12.38 4.05 29.07
N SER A 219 -12.80 3.46 30.20
CA SER A 219 -11.88 3.00 31.25
C SER A 219 -10.91 1.92 30.76
N LYS A 220 -11.35 1.08 29.81
CA LYS A 220 -10.55 0.01 29.19
C LYS A 220 -9.83 0.46 27.92
N ASN A 221 -9.95 1.73 27.55
CA ASN A 221 -9.38 2.30 26.34
C ASN A 221 -9.80 1.52 25.07
N LYS A 222 -11.10 1.24 24.93
CA LYS A 222 -11.76 0.51 23.82
C LYS A 222 -12.73 1.41 23.07
N ILE A 223 -12.21 2.56 22.62
CA ILE A 223 -13.00 3.64 22.01
C ILE A 223 -12.85 3.63 20.49
N LEU A 224 -11.65 3.35 20.00
CA LEU A 224 -11.29 3.36 18.58
C LEU A 224 -11.09 1.94 18.06
N ASP A 225 -11.21 1.75 16.75
CA ASP A 225 -11.00 0.45 16.11
C ASP A 225 -9.56 -0.07 16.33
N SER A 226 -8.56 0.82 16.35
CA SER A 226 -7.16 0.47 16.65
C SER A 226 -6.97 -0.10 18.06
N ASP A 227 -7.90 0.13 19.00
CA ASP A 227 -7.79 -0.37 20.38
C ASP A 227 -7.94 -1.87 20.50
N TYR A 228 -8.47 -2.51 19.46
CA TYR A 228 -8.60 -3.97 19.38
C TYR A 228 -7.38 -4.64 18.75
N LEU A 229 -6.36 -3.85 18.38
CA LEU A 229 -5.08 -4.31 17.91
C LEU A 229 -4.00 -4.13 18.98
N LYS A 230 -2.98 -4.98 18.96
CA LYS A 230 -1.79 -4.80 19.79
C LYS A 230 -0.97 -3.60 19.28
N PRO A 231 -0.17 -2.92 20.12
CA PRO A 231 0.64 -1.79 19.68
C PRO A 231 1.52 -2.11 18.46
N GLU A 232 2.11 -3.30 18.42
CA GLU A 232 2.92 -3.78 17.30
C GLU A 232 2.11 -4.11 16.04
N GLU A 233 0.79 -4.25 16.13
CA GLU A 233 -0.11 -4.47 14.98
C GLU A 233 -0.63 -3.13 14.42
N VAL A 234 -0.76 -2.10 15.26
CA VAL A 234 -1.25 -0.77 14.86
C VAL A 234 -0.38 -0.14 13.78
N ILE A 235 0.95 -0.30 13.86
CA ILE A 235 1.87 0.18 12.82
C ILE A 235 1.60 -0.47 11.45
N TYR A 236 1.31 -1.77 11.41
CA TYR A 236 0.99 -2.48 10.18
C TYR A 236 -0.39 -2.10 9.65
N TRP A 237 -1.35 -1.87 10.55
CA TRP A 237 -2.68 -1.36 10.22
C TRP A 237 -2.61 0.00 9.53
N ASP A 238 -1.84 0.93 10.09
CA ASP A 238 -1.65 2.27 9.53
C ASP A 238 -0.92 2.21 8.19
N ASP A 239 0.17 1.45 8.11
CA ASP A 239 0.91 1.29 6.86
C ASP A 239 0.08 0.65 5.74
N ALA A 240 -0.74 -0.36 6.05
CA ALA A 240 -1.59 -1.01 5.06
C ALA A 240 -2.68 -0.08 4.49
N GLN A 241 -3.02 0.98 5.22
CA GLN A 241 -3.88 2.08 4.76
C GLN A 241 -3.12 3.22 4.08
N GLY A 242 -1.78 3.18 4.09
CA GLY A 242 -0.92 4.21 3.53
C GLY A 242 -0.71 5.41 4.46
N HIS A 243 -0.95 5.25 5.76
CA HIS A 243 -0.74 6.30 6.76
C HIS A 243 0.61 6.16 7.46
N LEU A 244 1.23 7.30 7.76
CA LEU A 244 2.36 7.33 8.68
C LEU A 244 1.85 7.11 10.09
N ASN A 245 2.41 6.14 10.81
CA ASN A 245 1.97 5.76 12.14
C ASN A 245 2.06 6.93 13.13
N THR A 246 3.07 7.80 13.01
CA THR A 246 3.19 9.00 13.84
C THR A 246 2.05 10.00 13.62
N GLU A 247 1.62 10.18 12.38
CA GLU A 247 0.51 11.09 12.03
C GLU A 247 -0.83 10.48 12.47
N ALA A 248 -1.04 9.20 12.15
CA ALA A 248 -2.25 8.47 12.53
C ALA A 248 -2.40 8.38 14.06
N GLU A 249 -1.31 8.29 14.82
CA GLU A 249 -1.36 8.29 16.28
C GLU A 249 -1.81 9.65 16.86
N GLU A 250 -1.35 10.76 16.28
CA GLU A 250 -1.83 12.09 16.67
C GLU A 250 -3.31 12.29 16.32
N GLU A 251 -3.78 11.73 15.19
CA GLU A 251 -5.20 11.72 14.85
C GLU A 251 -6.02 10.89 15.85
N ARG A 252 -5.56 9.68 16.19
CA ARG A 252 -6.20 8.85 17.23
C ARG A 252 -6.29 9.57 18.58
N LYS A 253 -5.25 10.31 18.99
CA LYS A 253 -5.29 11.13 20.22
C LYS A 253 -6.37 12.21 20.15
N LYS A 254 -6.49 12.91 19.01
CA LYS A 254 -7.54 13.92 18.79
C LYS A 254 -8.93 13.29 18.82
N ASP A 255 -9.12 12.14 18.18
CA ASP A 255 -10.38 11.43 18.14
C ASP A 255 -10.81 10.92 19.52
N ARG A 256 -9.86 10.41 20.32
CA ARG A 256 -10.11 10.08 21.73
C ARG A 256 -10.57 11.31 22.51
N ALA A 257 -9.82 12.42 22.42
CA ALA A 257 -10.15 13.64 23.15
C ALA A 257 -11.54 14.18 22.76
N LYS A 258 -11.88 14.14 21.47
CA LYS A 258 -13.21 14.53 20.97
C LYS A 258 -14.30 13.63 21.52
N THR A 259 -14.06 12.32 21.53
CA THR A 259 -15.01 11.31 22.01
C THR A 259 -15.26 11.44 23.51
N LEU A 260 -14.20 11.69 24.30
CA LEU A 260 -14.28 11.95 25.72
C LEU A 260 -15.08 13.22 26.01
N ARG A 261 -14.72 14.34 25.37
CA ARG A 261 -15.45 15.62 25.54
C ARG A 261 -16.93 15.51 25.21
N TRP A 262 -17.27 14.79 24.13
CA TRP A 262 -18.67 14.55 23.77
C TRP A 262 -19.41 13.77 24.85
N TYR A 263 -18.77 12.75 25.44
CA TYR A 263 -19.36 11.95 26.51
C TYR A 263 -19.55 12.75 27.80
N GLU A 264 -18.55 13.54 28.19
CA GLU A 264 -18.63 14.45 29.34
C GLU A 264 -19.78 15.44 29.17
N LEU A 265 -19.89 16.07 27.99
CA LEU A 265 -20.99 16.98 27.68
C LEU A 265 -22.36 16.30 27.75
N LYS A 266 -22.47 15.06 27.24
CA LYS A 266 -23.73 14.31 27.22
C LYS A 266 -24.16 13.83 28.61
N THR A 267 -23.21 13.52 29.48
CA THR A 267 -23.48 12.96 30.81
C THR A 267 -23.46 14.00 31.92
N GLY A 268 -22.94 15.20 31.66
CA GLY A 268 -22.69 16.22 32.70
C GLY A 268 -21.58 15.84 33.68
N ILE A 269 -20.90 14.72 33.45
CA ILE A 269 -19.79 14.23 34.28
C ILE A 269 -18.52 14.70 33.58
N PHE A 270 -18.00 15.84 33.99
CA PHE A 270 -16.67 16.28 33.58
C PHE A 270 -15.63 15.40 34.26
N SER A 271 -14.72 14.80 33.50
CA SER A 271 -13.56 14.15 34.11
C SER A 271 -12.64 15.25 34.63
N GLU A 272 -12.85 15.66 35.89
CA GLU A 272 -11.89 16.50 36.60
C GLU A 272 -10.63 15.67 36.88
N LYS A 273 -9.75 15.62 35.88
CA LYS A 273 -8.31 15.41 36.05
C LYS A 273 -7.55 16.47 35.27
N SER A 274 -7.82 17.74 35.59
CA SER A 274 -6.92 18.84 35.32
C SER A 274 -6.33 19.37 36.63
N GLN A 275 -5.10 18.91 36.92
CA GLN A 275 -4.09 19.60 37.73
C GLN A 275 -4.45 20.01 39.18
N LYS A 276 -4.27 19.07 40.12
CA LYS A 276 -3.57 19.43 41.38
C LYS A 276 -2.11 19.74 41.07
N ARG A 277 -1.85 20.91 40.50
CA ARG A 277 -0.51 21.47 40.35
C ARG A 277 -0.62 22.99 40.36
N ASN A 278 -1.06 23.53 41.50
CA ASN A 278 -0.82 24.91 41.97
C ASN A 278 -1.57 25.10 43.28
N GLU A 279 -1.04 24.54 44.38
CA GLU A 279 -1.31 25.00 45.76
C GLU A 279 -0.36 24.23 46.70
N ALA A 280 0.90 24.66 46.72
CA ALA A 280 1.85 24.41 47.81
C ALA A 280 3.11 25.27 47.56
N LYS A 281 2.95 26.58 47.69
CA LYS A 281 4.02 27.48 48.12
C LYS A 281 3.40 28.47 49.09
N ASN A 282 3.36 28.06 50.35
CA ASN A 282 3.58 28.99 51.46
C ASN A 282 5.10 29.11 51.65
#